data_AF-A0A7J3C690-F1
#
_entry.id   AF-A0A7J3C690-F1
#
_cell.length_a   1.000
_cell.length_b   1.000
_cell.length_c   1.000
_cell.angle_alpha   90.00
_cell.angle_beta   90.00
_cell.angle_gamma   90.00
#
_symmetry.space_group_name_H-M   'P 1'
#
loop_
_entity.id
_entity.type
_entity.pdbx_description
1 polymer ?
#
loop_
_entity_poly.entity_id
_entity_poly.type
_entity_poly.pdbx_seq_one_letter_code
_entity_poly.pdbx_strand_id
1 'polypeptide(L)' 'MNEDFNFLRELKRRGEEIIFSEKKGRMMLLSELWDRSNSEIMQKISSEYGIDSREKFNAFKEKYNLTDY' A
#
# COMPACT_ATOMS: atom_id res chain seq x y z
N MET A 1 -7.29 5.27 10.51
CA MET A 1 -7.95 5.92 9.35
C MET A 1 -7.19 7.13 8.80
N ASN A 2 -7.08 8.27 9.48
CA ASN A 2 -6.39 9.44 8.88
C ASN A 2 -4.86 9.29 8.81
N GLU A 3 -4.26 8.57 9.77
CA GLU A 3 -2.80 8.39 9.83
C GLU A 3 -2.27 7.44 8.76
N ASP A 4 -2.93 6.30 8.53
CA ASP A 4 -2.53 5.34 7.48
C ASP A 4 -2.56 5.98 6.10
N PHE A 5 -3.60 6.78 5.85
CA PHE A 5 -3.73 7.51 4.59
C PHE A 5 -2.61 8.55 4.40
N ASN A 6 -2.34 9.35 5.44
CA ASN A 6 -1.25 10.32 5.42
C ASN A 6 0.10 9.64 5.20
N PHE A 7 0.33 8.48 5.83
CA PHE A 7 1.51 7.66 5.63
C PHE A 7 1.65 7.18 4.17
N LEU A 8 0.60 6.60 3.58
CA LEU A 8 0.61 6.17 2.18
C LEU A 8 0.86 7.34 1.21
N ARG A 9 0.31 8.52 1.50
CA ARG A 9 0.60 9.74 0.73
C ARG A 9 2.03 10.22 0.90
N GLU A 10 2.59 10.15 2.09
CA GLU A 10 3.98 10.51 2.35
C GLU A 10 4.94 9.60 1.59
N LEU A 11 4.68 8.28 1.59
CA LEU A 11 5.42 7.32 0.80
C LEU A 11 5.38 7.67 -0.70
N LYS A 12 4.18 7.94 -1.24
CA LYS A 12 4.02 8.42 -2.62
C LYS A 12 4.83 9.68 -2.92
N ARG A 13 4.81 10.67 -2.02
CA ARG A 13 5.61 11.91 -2.13
C ARG A 13 7.12 11.64 -2.12
N ARG A 14 7.57 10.58 -1.47
CA ARG A 14 8.98 10.13 -1.47
C ARG A 14 9.35 9.32 -2.72
N GLY A 15 8.41 9.12 -3.65
CA GLY A 15 8.62 8.33 -4.87
C GLY A 15 8.40 6.83 -4.69
N GLU A 16 7.86 6.40 -3.56
CA GLU A 16 7.58 4.99 -3.32
C GLU A 16 6.39 4.52 -4.15
N GLU A 17 6.54 3.35 -4.77
CA GLU A 17 5.47 2.72 -5.52
C GLU A 17 4.74 1.67 -4.67
N ILE A 18 3.46 1.92 -4.40
CA ILE A 18 2.59 0.95 -3.71
C ILE A 18 2.01 -0.01 -4.75
N ILE A 19 2.27 -1.30 -4.58
CA ILE A 19 1.84 -2.39 -5.45
C ILE A 19 1.04 -3.43 -4.68
N PHE A 20 0.26 -4.24 -5.40
CA PHE A 20 -0.33 -5.46 -4.84
C PHE A 20 0.55 -6.66 -5.19
N SER A 21 0.92 -7.44 -4.18
CA SER A 21 1.68 -8.67 -4.32
C SER A 21 0.74 -9.87 -4.30
N GLU A 22 0.56 -10.50 -5.46
CA GLU A 22 -0.24 -11.73 -5.55
C GLU A 22 0.37 -12.86 -4.72
N LYS A 23 1.71 -12.96 -4.70
CA LYS A 23 2.44 -13.97 -3.92
C LYS A 23 2.20 -13.83 -2.41
N LYS A 24 2.10 -12.60 -1.91
CA LYS A 24 1.90 -12.33 -0.48
C LYS A 24 0.42 -12.08 -0.12
N GLY A 25 -0.47 -12.00 -1.12
CA GLY A 25 -1.88 -11.64 -0.91
C GLY A 25 -2.06 -10.31 -0.17
N ARG A 26 -1.17 -9.33 -0.40
CA ARG A 26 -1.21 -8.05 0.30
C ARG A 26 -0.65 -6.89 -0.50
N MET A 27 -1.00 -5.69 -0.07
CA MET A 27 -0.35 -4.46 -0.49
C MET A 27 1.08 -4.39 0.07
N MET A 28 2.01 -3.93 -0.75
CA MET A 28 3.42 -3.75 -0.39
C MET A 28 4.02 -2.57 -1.15
N LEU A 29 5.15 -2.05 -0.70
CA LEU A 29 5.96 -1.13 -1.51
C LEU A 29 6.84 -1.91 -2.47
N LEU A 30 7.12 -1.34 -3.64
CA LEU A 30 8.09 -1.91 -4.58
C LEU A 30 9.50 -1.96 -3.94
N SER A 31 9.83 -0.97 -3.11
CA SER A 31 11.09 -0.92 -2.34
C SER A 31 11.23 -2.08 -1.35
N GLU A 32 10.14 -2.70 -0.88
CA GLU A 32 10.18 -3.87 0.03
C GLU A 32 10.92 -5.08 -0.56
N LEU A 33 11.19 -5.09 -1.87
CA LEU A 33 12.07 -6.06 -2.49
C LEU A 33 13.51 -5.99 -1.97
N TRP A 34 13.95 -4.80 -1.54
CA TRP A 34 15.32 -4.49 -1.13
C TRP A 34 15.41 -3.94 0.30
N ASP A 35 14.40 -3.18 0.75
CA ASP A 35 14.31 -2.58 2.08
C ASP A 35 13.00 -2.95 2.79
N ARG A 36 13.09 -3.71 3.87
CA ARG A 36 11.91 -4.18 4.62
C ARG A 36 11.45 -3.24 5.72
N SER A 37 12.07 -2.06 5.87
CA SER A 37 11.77 -1.09 6.93
C SER A 37 10.28 -0.77 7.08
N ASN A 38 9.53 -0.70 5.97
CA ASN A 38 8.10 -0.38 5.98
C ASN A 38 7.18 -1.61 5.85
N SER A 39 7.72 -2.82 5.76
CA SER A 39 6.95 -4.04 5.45
C SER A 39 5.87 -4.36 6.50
N GLU A 40 6.17 -4.17 7.79
CA GLU A 40 5.20 -4.43 8.86
C GLU A 40 4.03 -3.46 8.82
N ILE A 41 4.31 -2.17 8.59
CA ILE A 41 3.29 -1.13 8.47
C ILE A 41 2.39 -1.42 7.27
N MET A 42 2.97 -1.75 6.11
CA MET A 42 2.21 -2.09 4.91
C MET A 42 1.36 -3.35 5.08
N GLN A 43 1.88 -4.36 5.79
CA GLN A 43 1.11 -5.55 6.13
C GLN A 43 -0.05 -5.21 7.06
N LYS A 44 0.17 -4.40 8.10
CA LYS A 44 -0.88 -3.94 9.00
C LYS A 44 -2.00 -3.22 8.22
N ILE A 45 -1.63 -2.24 7.39
CA ILE A 45 -2.58 -1.51 6.54
C ILE A 45 -3.33 -2.48 5.64
N SER A 46 -2.63 -3.37 4.93
CA SER A 46 -3.28 -4.33 4.03
C SER A 46 -4.30 -5.21 4.76
N SER A 47 -3.97 -5.68 5.96
CA SER A 47 -4.88 -6.49 6.78
C SER A 47 -6.07 -5.69 7.32
N GLU A 48 -5.83 -4.48 7.81
CA GLU A 48 -6.86 -3.59 8.38
C GLU A 48 -7.92 -3.20 7.34
N TYR A 49 -7.48 -2.96 6.09
CA TYR A 49 -8.37 -2.63 4.98
C TYR A 49 -8.82 -3.86 4.16
N GLY A 50 -8.43 -5.08 4.57
CA GLY A 50 -8.83 -6.33 3.92
C GLY A 50 -8.39 -6.46 2.47
N ILE A 51 -7.23 -5.91 2.11
CA ILE A 51 -6.68 -5.91 0.74
C ILE A 51 -5.96 -7.24 0.50
N ASP A 52 -6.72 -8.26 0.10
CA ASP A 52 -6.25 -9.62 -0.19
C ASP A 52 -6.30 -9.99 -1.69
N SER A 53 -6.84 -9.10 -2.53
CA SER A 53 -6.97 -9.30 -3.97
C SER A 53 -6.63 -8.04 -4.75
N ARG A 54 -6.28 -8.23 -6.04
CA ARG A 54 -6.01 -7.12 -6.97
C ARG A 54 -7.22 -6.20 -7.12
N GLU A 55 -8.43 -6.76 -7.12
CA GLU A 55 -9.68 -5.99 -7.21
C GLU A 55 -9.87 -5.07 -6.01
N LYS A 56 -9.69 -5.61 -4.78
CA LYS A 56 -9.78 -4.81 -3.55
C LYS A 56 -8.70 -3.74 -3.49
N PHE A 57 -7.49 -4.06 -3.97
CA PHE A 57 -6.40 -3.09 -4.08
C PHE A 57 -6.75 -1.95 -5.04
N ASN A 58 -7.31 -2.25 -6.22
CA ASN A 58 -7.71 -1.23 -7.18
C ASN A 58 -8.81 -0.33 -6.61
N ALA A 59 -9.85 -0.93 -6.01
CA ALA A 59 -10.91 -0.18 -5.33
C ALA A 59 -10.37 0.70 -4.19
N PHE A 60 -9.38 0.21 -3.44
CA PHE A 60 -8.71 0.98 -2.40
C PHE A 60 -7.91 2.16 -3.00
N LYS A 61 -7.14 1.93 -4.06
CA LYS A 61 -6.39 2.98 -4.75
C LYS A 61 -7.29 4.10 -5.26
N GLU A 62 -8.42 3.76 -5.86
CA GLU A 62 -9.40 4.73 -6.35
C GLU A 62 -10.06 5.50 -5.20
N LYS A 63 -10.51 4.79 -4.16
CA LYS A 63 -11.17 5.40 -2.99
C LYS A 63 -10.30 6.44 -2.28
N TYR A 64 -8.99 6.18 -2.21
CA TYR A 64 -8.03 7.06 -1.53
C TYR A 64 -7.24 7.94 -2.49
N ASN A 65 -7.56 7.94 -3.78
CA ASN A 65 -6.83 8.67 -4.82
C ASN A 65 -5.30 8.48 -4.75
N LEU A 66 -4.85 7.24 -4.54
CA LEU A 66 -3.43 6.87 -4.57
C LEU A 66 -2.86 6.76 -5.99
N THR A 67 -3.62 7.28 -6.96
CA THR A 67 -3.41 7.25 -8.41
C THR A 67 -2.92 8.58 -8.98
N ASP A 68 -3.06 9.71 -8.26
CA ASP A 68 -2.62 11.00 -8.79
C ASP A 68 -1.09 11.14 -8.73
N TYR A 69 -0.54 11.48 -9.90
CA TYR A 69 0.89 11.67 -10.22
C TYR A 69 1.33 13.11 -9.92
#